data_AF-A0A383W071-F1
#
_entry.id   AF-A0A383W071-F1
#
_cell.length_a   1.000
_cell.length_b   1.000
_cell.length_c   1.000
_cell.angle_alpha   90.00
_cell.angle_beta   90.00
_cell.angle_gamma   90.00
#
_symmetry.space_group_name_H-M   'P 1'
#
loop_
_entity.id
_entity.type
_entity.pdbx_description
1 polymer ?
#
loop_
_entity_poly.entity_id
_entity_poly.type
_entity_poly.pdbx_seq_one_letter_code
_entity_poly.pdbx_strand_id
1 'polypeptide(L)'
;MFIFDPFHSAKDVTLFEVAREDHFAPVKNAPGSAADSPEAARAALLQQGARWVAAAGGSLAEGVAGVEVPPLLSYAGEGLQDLVGGKVVGRAGEEAVLLDEKSL
;
A
#
# COMPACT_ATOMS: atom_id res chain seq x y z
N MET A 1 -12.83 -23.06 18.68
CA MET A 1 -11.70 -23.54 17.88
C MET A 1 -11.31 -22.41 16.94
N PHE A 2 -10.08 -21.94 17.02
CA PHE A 2 -9.50 -20.92 16.14
C PHE A 2 -8.55 -21.57 15.13
N ILE A 3 -8.32 -20.90 14.00
CA ILE A 3 -7.48 -21.43 12.91
C ILE A 3 -6.03 -21.70 13.33
N PHE A 4 -5.54 -21.04 14.38
CA PHE A 4 -4.18 -21.17 14.91
C PHE A 4 -4.05 -22.19 16.05
N ASP A 5 -5.14 -22.82 16.51
CA ASP A 5 -5.08 -23.86 17.54
C ASP A 5 -4.14 -25.03 17.15
N PRO A 6 -4.03 -25.50 15.89
CA PRO A 6 -3.15 -26.61 15.53
C PRO A 6 -1.64 -26.34 15.65
N PHE A 7 -1.19 -25.11 15.89
CA PHE A 7 0.26 -24.82 15.97
C PHE A 7 0.96 -25.61 17.08
N HIS A 8 0.26 -25.97 18.16
CA HIS A 8 0.84 -26.76 19.25
C HIS A 8 1.15 -28.21 18.87
N SER A 9 0.57 -28.73 17.78
CA SER A 9 0.76 -30.12 17.32
C SER A 9 1.64 -30.22 16.08
N ALA A 10 2.06 -29.09 15.51
CA ALA A 10 2.99 -29.05 14.41
C ALA A 10 4.38 -29.53 14.87
N LYS A 11 5.02 -30.36 14.05
CA LYS A 11 6.39 -30.85 14.30
C LYS A 11 7.40 -29.70 14.31
N ASP A 12 7.25 -28.78 13.36
CA ASP A 12 8.14 -27.65 13.14
C ASP A 12 7.28 -26.39 12.91
N VAL A 13 7.58 -25.31 13.64
CA VAL A 13 6.90 -24.01 13.53
C VAL A 13 7.92 -22.93 13.24
N THR A 14 7.64 -22.10 12.24
CA THR A 14 8.47 -20.92 11.90
C THR A 14 7.60 -19.67 11.98
N LEU A 15 8.15 -18.61 12.56
CA LEU A 15 7.55 -17.29 12.61
C LEU A 15 8.31 -16.37 11.64
N PHE A 16 7.57 -15.60 10.85
CA PHE A 16 8.13 -14.62 9.94
C PHE A 16 7.52 -13.25 10.24
N GLU A 17 8.35 -12.34 10.73
CA GLU A 17 7.94 -10.97 11.04
C GLU A 17 8.02 -10.10 9.78
N VAL A 18 7.05 -9.20 9.62
CA VAL A 18 6.93 -8.29 8.48
C VAL A 18 6.58 -6.88 8.93
N ALA A 19 6.89 -5.91 8.10
CA ALA A 19 6.47 -4.52 8.31
C ALA A 19 4.94 -4.42 8.19
N ARG A 20 4.28 -3.79 9.16
CA ARG A 20 2.82 -3.68 9.20
C ARG A 20 2.32 -2.85 8.03
N GLU A 21 2.97 -1.73 7.79
CA GLU A 21 2.66 -0.74 6.76
C GLU A 21 2.70 -1.30 5.33
N ASP A 22 3.37 -2.45 5.13
CA ASP A 22 3.47 -3.10 3.83
C ASP A 22 2.58 -4.35 3.69
N HIS A 23 2.14 -4.94 4.81
CA HIS A 23 1.51 -6.27 4.78
C HIS A 23 0.17 -6.37 5.51
N PHE A 24 -0.23 -5.38 6.32
CA PHE A 24 -1.40 -5.53 7.17
C PHE A 24 -2.14 -4.23 7.49
N ALA A 25 -3.30 -4.06 6.83
CA ALA A 25 -4.27 -3.00 7.11
C ALA A 25 -5.69 -3.58 7.19
N PRO A 26 -6.11 -4.09 8.36
CA PRO A 26 -7.39 -4.79 8.48
C PRO A 26 -8.57 -3.82 8.48
N VAL A 27 -9.73 -4.30 8.02
CA VAL A 27 -11.02 -3.61 8.15
C VAL A 27 -11.88 -4.41 9.13
N LYS A 28 -12.16 -3.81 10.29
CA LYS A 28 -12.91 -4.41 11.42
C LYS A 28 -14.00 -3.48 11.95
N ASN A 29 -13.78 -2.18 11.85
CA ASN A 29 -14.64 -1.15 12.43
C ASN A 29 -15.41 -0.38 11.35
N ALA A 30 -16.48 0.28 11.75
CA ALA A 30 -17.31 1.08 10.84
C ALA A 30 -16.57 2.32 10.31
N PRO A 31 -17.02 2.89 9.17
CA PRO A 31 -16.56 4.18 8.67
C PRO A 31 -16.47 5.27 9.74
N GLY A 32 -15.40 6.06 9.70
CA GLY A 32 -15.15 7.14 10.67
C GLY A 32 -14.56 6.71 12.01
N SER A 33 -14.33 5.41 12.21
CA SER A 33 -13.54 4.93 13.35
C SER A 33 -12.07 5.32 13.20
N ALA A 34 -11.38 5.56 14.31
CA ALA A 34 -9.98 6.02 14.30
C ALA A 34 -8.97 4.97 13.81
N ALA A 35 -9.32 3.68 13.87
CA ALA A 35 -8.44 2.58 13.47
C ALA A 35 -9.24 1.43 12.87
N ASP A 36 -8.56 0.61 12.06
CA ASP A 36 -9.10 -0.58 11.39
C ASP A 36 -10.45 -0.34 10.69
N SER A 37 -10.63 0.84 10.11
CA SER A 37 -11.80 1.25 9.32
C SER A 37 -11.50 1.18 7.82
N PRO A 38 -12.51 1.26 6.93
CA PRO A 38 -12.28 1.38 5.50
C PRO A 38 -11.37 2.56 5.13
N GLU A 39 -11.51 3.70 5.80
CA GLU A 39 -10.69 4.89 5.54
C GLU A 39 -9.24 4.67 5.95
N ALA A 40 -9.00 4.03 7.11
CA ALA A 40 -7.65 3.70 7.58
C ALA A 40 -6.96 2.71 6.63
N ALA A 41 -7.68 1.69 6.14
CA ALA A 41 -7.15 0.73 5.18
C ALA A 41 -6.83 1.37 3.82
N ARG A 42 -7.73 2.23 3.31
CA ARG A 42 -7.47 3.00 2.08
C ARG A 42 -6.25 3.90 2.22
N ALA A 43 -6.13 4.64 3.32
CA ALA A 43 -4.98 5.51 3.57
C ALA A 43 -3.66 4.70 3.62
N ALA A 44 -3.65 3.55 4.28
CA ALA A 44 -2.47 2.68 4.35
C ALA A 44 -2.03 2.19 2.95
N LEU A 45 -2.98 1.75 2.11
CA LEU A 45 -2.70 1.31 0.74
C LEU A 45 -2.12 2.46 -0.12
N LEU A 46 -2.74 3.64 -0.06
CA LEU A 46 -2.29 4.81 -0.83
C LEU A 46 -0.90 5.30 -0.39
N GLN A 47 -0.63 5.25 0.92
CA GLN A 47 0.68 5.58 1.46
C GLN A 47 1.74 4.54 1.08
N GLN A 48 1.38 3.27 0.98
CA GLN A 48 2.29 2.24 0.46
C GLN A 48 2.70 2.55 -0.99
N GLY A 49 1.74 2.82 -1.87
CA GLY A 49 2.06 3.19 -3.25
C GLY A 49 2.88 4.48 -3.35
N ALA A 50 2.64 5.47 -2.50
CA ALA A 50 3.47 6.68 -2.42
C ALA A 50 4.93 6.35 -2.07
N ARG A 51 5.17 5.46 -1.09
CA ARG A 51 6.52 4.98 -0.75
C ARG A 51 7.17 4.26 -1.92
N TRP A 52 6.42 3.43 -2.65
CA TRP A 52 6.93 2.73 -3.83
C TRP A 52 7.32 3.70 -4.95
N VAL A 53 6.51 4.72 -5.24
CA VAL A 53 6.85 5.77 -6.22
C VAL A 53 8.15 6.49 -5.83
N ALA A 54 8.27 6.89 -4.56
CA ALA A 54 9.48 7.52 -4.05
C ALA A 54 10.72 6.61 -4.17
N ALA A 55 10.58 5.33 -3.81
CA ALA A 55 11.65 4.34 -3.92
C ALA A 55 12.06 4.07 -5.38
N ALA A 56 11.13 4.20 -6.33
CA ALA A 56 11.38 4.11 -7.76
C ALA A 56 11.96 5.38 -8.39
N GLY A 57 12.21 6.43 -7.58
CA GLY A 57 12.80 7.69 -8.03
C GLY A 57 11.81 8.70 -8.59
N GLY A 58 10.50 8.50 -8.41
CA GLY A 58 9.47 9.49 -8.69
C GLY A 58 9.15 10.37 -7.49
N SER A 59 8.32 11.38 -7.70
CA SER A 59 7.76 12.23 -6.63
C SER A 59 6.28 12.44 -6.84
N LEU A 60 5.55 12.88 -5.81
CA LEU A 60 4.13 13.21 -5.92
C LEU A 60 3.93 14.71 -6.15
N ALA A 61 2.89 15.06 -6.90
CA ALA A 61 2.47 16.46 -7.05
C ALA A 61 2.00 17.05 -5.71
N GLU A 62 2.05 18.38 -5.57
CA GLU A 62 1.61 19.05 -4.36
C GLU A 62 0.14 18.76 -4.03
N GLY A 63 -0.13 18.35 -2.79
CA GLY A 63 -1.47 18.02 -2.32
C GLY A 63 -1.90 16.56 -2.54
N VAL A 64 -1.13 15.76 -3.28
CA VAL A 64 -1.39 14.33 -3.46
C VAL A 64 -1.02 13.57 -2.19
N ALA A 65 -2.02 12.97 -1.54
CA ALA A 65 -1.84 12.26 -0.27
C ALA A 65 -1.38 10.81 -0.45
N GLY A 66 -1.58 10.21 -1.63
CA GLY A 66 -1.00 8.92 -1.96
C GLY A 66 -1.39 8.38 -3.34
N VAL A 67 -0.86 7.20 -3.66
CA VAL A 67 -0.98 6.57 -4.97
C VAL A 67 -1.49 5.15 -4.81
N GLU A 68 -2.51 4.78 -5.57
CA GLU A 68 -2.93 3.41 -5.75
C GLU A 68 -2.13 2.79 -6.90
N VAL A 69 -1.37 1.74 -6.61
CA VAL A 69 -0.62 0.99 -7.62
C VAL A 69 -1.35 -0.32 -7.89
N PRO A 70 -1.86 -0.56 -9.11
CA PRO A 70 -2.52 -1.81 -9.45
C PRO A 70 -1.59 -3.02 -9.22
N PRO A 71 -2.05 -4.12 -8.60
CA PRO A 71 -1.22 -5.31 -8.39
C PRO A 71 -0.69 -5.96 -9.69
N LEU A 72 -1.36 -5.70 -10.83
CA LEU A 72 -0.88 -6.13 -12.15
C LEU A 72 0.30 -5.32 -12.66
N LEU A 73 0.49 -4.11 -12.14
CA LEU A 73 1.59 -3.22 -12.48
C LEU A 73 2.81 -3.50 -11.60
N SER A 74 2.57 -3.72 -10.30
CA SER A 74 3.60 -4.03 -9.33
C SER A 74 3.00 -4.77 -8.14
N TYR A 75 3.64 -5.86 -7.70
CA TYR A 75 3.19 -6.66 -6.57
C TYR A 75 3.64 -6.08 -5.22
N ALA A 76 4.90 -5.65 -5.13
CA ALA A 76 5.54 -5.16 -3.91
C ALA A 76 6.41 -3.90 -4.14
N GLY A 77 6.12 -3.14 -5.20
CA GLY A 77 6.83 -1.91 -5.57
C GLY A 77 7.93 -2.09 -6.61
N GLU A 78 8.17 -3.32 -7.09
CA GLU A 78 9.10 -3.60 -8.18
C GLU A 78 8.60 -3.09 -9.54
N GLY A 79 9.52 -2.83 -10.47
CA GLY A 79 9.21 -2.51 -11.87
C GLY A 79 8.66 -1.10 -12.12
N LEU A 80 8.58 -0.24 -11.09
CA LEU A 80 8.03 1.11 -11.23
C LEU A 80 9.04 2.12 -11.78
N GLN A 81 10.34 1.83 -11.80
CA GLN A 81 11.41 2.77 -12.16
C GLN A 81 11.22 3.36 -13.57
N ASP A 82 10.91 2.52 -14.56
CA ASP A 82 10.70 2.96 -15.94
C ASP A 82 9.42 3.80 -16.10
N LEU A 83 8.47 3.63 -15.18
CA LEU A 83 7.20 4.33 -15.19
C LEU A 83 7.32 5.69 -14.53
N VAL A 84 7.86 5.76 -13.31
CA VAL A 84 7.79 6.98 -12.47
C VAL A 84 9.15 7.64 -12.22
N GLY A 85 10.26 7.01 -12.61
CA GLY A 85 11.60 7.53 -12.36
C GLY A 85 11.81 8.93 -12.92
N GLY A 86 12.13 9.88 -12.06
CA GLY A 86 12.32 11.29 -12.41
C GLY A 86 11.04 12.05 -12.78
N LYS A 87 9.85 11.45 -12.60
CA LYS A 87 8.56 12.05 -12.92
C LYS A 87 7.81 12.49 -11.66
N VAL A 88 6.90 13.44 -11.85
CA VAL A 88 5.93 13.86 -10.83
C VAL A 88 4.60 13.18 -11.12
N VAL A 89 4.12 12.35 -10.19
CA VAL A 89 2.86 11.58 -10.31
C VAL A 89 1.70 12.41 -9.77
N GLY A 90 0.62 12.48 -10.55
CA GLY A 90 -0.62 13.19 -10.21
C GLY A 90 -0.63 14.67 -10.60
N ARG A 91 -1.72 15.35 -10.26
CA ARG A 91 -1.92 16.79 -10.48
C ARG A 91 -2.09 17.53 -9.16
N ALA A 92 -1.71 18.80 -9.16
CA ALA A 92 -1.84 19.63 -7.97
C ALA A 92 -3.30 19.67 -7.48
N GLY A 93 -3.51 19.35 -6.20
CA GLY A 93 -4.83 19.33 -5.56
C GLY A 93 -5.64 18.04 -5.73
N GLU A 94 -5.12 17.00 -6.39
CA GLU A 94 -5.72 15.66 -6.36
C GLU A 94 -5.47 15.00 -5.00
N GLU A 95 -6.48 14.38 -4.39
CA GLU A 95 -6.31 13.70 -3.09
C GLU A 95 -5.51 12.39 -3.23
N ALA A 96 -5.82 11.60 -4.27
CA ALA A 96 -5.20 10.31 -4.52
C ALA A 96 -5.13 10.03 -6.03
N VAL A 97 -4.10 9.30 -6.47
CA VAL A 97 -3.84 9.00 -7.88
C VAL A 97 -3.88 7.50 -8.11
N LEU A 98 -4.61 7.03 -9.12
CA LEU A 98 -4.45 5.67 -9.62
C LEU A 98 -3.29 5.64 -10.63
N LEU A 99 -2.29 4.81 -10.41
CA LEU A 99 -1.15 4.71 -11.31
C LEU A 99 -1.55 3.92 -12.58
N ASP A 100 -1.80 4.65 -13.65
CA ASP A 100 -2.08 4.15 -14.99
C ASP A 100 -1.33 4.97 -16.06
N GLU A 101 -1.48 4.61 -17.34
CA GLU A 101 -0.80 5.30 -18.45
C GLU A 101 -1.14 6.80 -18.58
N LYS A 102 -2.25 7.27 -17.98
CA LYS A 102 -2.68 8.68 -18.01
C LYS A 102 -2.18 9.49 -16.81
N SER A 103 -1.64 8.82 -15.80
CA SER A 103 -1.11 9.41 -14.57
C SER A 103 0.40 9.70 -14.62
N LEU A 104 1.03 9.40 -15.76
CA LEU A 104 2.44 9.68 -16.10
C LEU A 104 2.58 10.94 -16.96
#